data_AF-A0A378I6X7-F1
#
_entry.id   AF-A0A378I6X7-F1
#
_cell.length_a   1.000
_cell.length_b   1.000
_cell.length_c   1.000
_cell.angle_alpha   90.00
_cell.angle_beta   90.00
_cell.angle_gamma   90.00
#
_symmetry.space_group_name_H-M   'P 1'
#
loop_
_entity.id
_entity.type
_entity.pdbx_description
1 polymer ?
#
loop_
_entity_poly.entity_id
_entity_poly.type
_entity_poly.pdbx_seq_one_letter_code
_entity_poly.pdbx_strand_id
1 'polypeptide(L)'
;MSLGKLYHEKGVVFGPALVEAYTLESEHAKNPRILVCPKLVDCFNEDKNGGTFNCFLQDELDGEYYLDYLPTALLYSSQNHTYQSVIQQKIITMMKAASTDKREIKILEKWFWFEAYHQRTIDKIAIPEVC
;
A
#
# COMPACT_ATOMS: atom_id res chain seq x y z
N MET A 1 -6.46 -4.14 -6.34
CA MET A 1 -7.94 -4.10 -6.27
C MET A 1 -8.47 -3.51 -7.55
N SER A 2 -9.55 -4.07 -8.09
CA SER A 2 -10.18 -3.60 -9.32
C SER A 2 -11.70 -3.58 -9.15
N LEU A 3 -12.37 -2.81 -10.00
CA LEU A 3 -13.82 -2.68 -10.02
C LEU A 3 -14.39 -3.11 -11.37
N GLY A 4 -15.32 -4.07 -11.35
CA GLY A 4 -16.00 -4.51 -12.56
C GLY A 4 -16.84 -5.77 -12.38
N LYS A 5 -17.33 -6.31 -13.50
CA LYS A 5 -18.18 -7.51 -13.50
C LYS A 5 -17.40 -8.73 -13.05
N LEU A 6 -18.03 -9.51 -12.17
CA LEU A 6 -17.57 -10.82 -11.72
C LEU A 6 -18.74 -11.80 -11.71
N TYR A 7 -18.45 -13.02 -12.11
CA TYR A 7 -19.26 -14.20 -11.81
C TYR A 7 -18.68 -14.87 -10.58
N HIS A 8 -19.53 -15.28 -9.64
CA HIS A 8 -19.14 -16.05 -8.48
C HIS A 8 -20.20 -17.12 -8.20
N GLU A 9 -19.84 -18.39 -8.36
CA GLU A 9 -20.71 -19.52 -8.02
C GLU A 9 -19.85 -20.71 -7.56
N LYS A 10 -20.24 -21.38 -6.47
CA LYS A 10 -19.64 -22.64 -5.98
C LYS A 10 -18.10 -22.59 -5.88
N GLY A 11 -17.55 -21.46 -5.42
CA GLY A 11 -16.10 -21.28 -5.25
C GLY A 11 -15.34 -20.97 -6.54
N VAL A 12 -16.03 -20.82 -7.67
CA VAL A 12 -15.45 -20.36 -8.93
C VAL A 12 -15.72 -18.86 -9.06
N VAL A 13 -14.66 -18.08 -9.25
CA VAL A 13 -14.72 -16.64 -9.52
C VAL A 13 -14.04 -16.35 -10.84
N PHE A 14 -14.71 -15.64 -11.75
CA PHE A 14 -14.10 -15.15 -12.97
C PHE A 14 -14.80 -13.90 -13.47
N GLY A 15 -14.11 -13.14 -14.31
CA GLY A 15 -14.67 -11.97 -14.96
C GLY A 15 -13.61 -10.90 -15.20
N PRO A 16 -13.95 -9.85 -15.96
CA PRO A 16 -13.04 -8.77 -16.30
C PRO A 16 -12.33 -8.16 -15.09
N ALA A 17 -13.03 -7.99 -13.95
CA ALA A 17 -12.40 -7.41 -12.76
C ALA A 17 -11.30 -8.33 -12.19
N LEU A 18 -11.50 -9.65 -12.20
CA LEU A 18 -10.48 -10.58 -11.70
C LEU A 18 -9.24 -10.56 -12.58
N VAL A 19 -9.42 -10.49 -13.91
CA VAL A 19 -8.32 -10.37 -14.86
C VAL A 19 -7.57 -9.05 -14.65
N GLU A 20 -8.30 -7.92 -14.51
CA GLU A 20 -7.70 -6.61 -14.23
C GLU A 20 -6.90 -6.61 -12.91
N ALA A 21 -7.45 -7.21 -11.83
CA ALA A 21 -6.73 -7.36 -10.57
C ALA A 21 -5.45 -8.18 -10.73
N TYR A 22 -5.51 -9.28 -11.48
CA TYR A 22 -4.36 -10.14 -11.74
C TYR A 22 -3.27 -9.41 -12.53
N THR A 23 -3.63 -8.67 -13.58
CA THR A 23 -2.69 -7.85 -14.35
C THR A 23 -2.05 -6.78 -13.45
N LEU A 24 -2.84 -6.07 -12.65
CA LEU A 24 -2.33 -5.05 -11.74
C LEU A 24 -1.34 -5.64 -10.73
N GLU A 25 -1.63 -6.81 -10.16
CA GLU A 25 -0.73 -7.48 -9.22
C GLU A 25 0.54 -8.01 -9.89
N SER A 26 0.41 -8.69 -11.03
CA SER A 26 1.53 -9.38 -11.68
C SER A 26 2.48 -8.45 -12.43
N GLU A 27 1.97 -7.33 -12.97
CA GLU A 27 2.74 -6.44 -13.83
C GLU A 27 3.12 -5.11 -13.15
N HIS A 28 2.28 -4.59 -12.25
CA HIS A 28 2.45 -3.25 -11.67
C HIS A 28 2.87 -3.25 -10.19
N ALA A 29 2.54 -4.29 -9.41
CA ALA A 29 2.82 -4.33 -7.97
C ALA A 29 4.29 -4.70 -7.65
N LYS A 30 5.23 -3.82 -8.00
CA LYS A 30 6.67 -4.00 -7.75
C LYS A 30 7.04 -3.83 -6.27
N ASN A 31 6.40 -2.86 -5.61
CA ASN A 31 6.60 -2.49 -4.21
C ASN A 31 5.54 -3.11 -3.30
N PRO A 32 5.78 -3.25 -1.98
CA PRO A 32 4.83 -3.85 -1.05
C PRO A 32 3.64 -2.92 -0.76
N ARG A 33 2.78 -2.73 -1.75
CA ARG A 33 1.60 -1.84 -1.71
C ARG A 33 0.38 -2.53 -2.31
N ILE A 34 -0.81 -2.14 -1.85
CA ILE A 34 -2.08 -2.65 -2.37
C ILE A 34 -2.55 -1.69 -3.46
N LEU A 35 -2.21 -2.01 -4.71
CA LEU A 35 -2.62 -1.21 -5.86
C LEU A 35 -4.14 -1.18 -6.02
N VAL A 36 -4.67 -0.07 -6.52
CA VAL A 36 -6.10 0.12 -6.78
C VAL A 36 -6.32 0.69 -8.17
N CYS A 37 -7.31 0.20 -8.91
CA CYS A 37 -7.57 0.72 -10.24
C CYS A 37 -8.23 2.11 -10.17
N PRO A 38 -7.98 2.99 -11.17
CA PRO A 38 -8.53 4.35 -11.18
C PRO A 38 -10.05 4.39 -11.05
N LYS A 39 -10.78 3.46 -11.68
CA LYS A 39 -12.25 3.38 -11.59
C LYS A 39 -12.76 3.25 -10.15
N LEU A 40 -12.00 2.57 -9.30
CA LEU A 40 -12.35 2.44 -7.89
C LEU A 40 -12.14 3.77 -7.17
N VAL A 41 -11.02 4.45 -7.42
CA VAL A 41 -10.73 5.79 -6.88
C VAL A 41 -11.80 6.79 -7.28
N ASP A 42 -12.18 6.81 -8.55
CA ASP A 42 -13.25 7.66 -9.08
C ASP A 42 -14.58 7.38 -8.40
N CYS A 43 -14.94 6.10 -8.24
CA CYS A 43 -16.17 5.69 -7.55
C CYS A 43 -16.22 6.19 -6.10
N PHE A 44 -15.09 6.22 -5.39
CA PHE A 44 -15.01 6.76 -4.03
C PHE A 44 -15.03 8.31 -4.00
N ASN A 45 -14.47 8.97 -5.02
CA ASN A 45 -14.48 10.43 -5.13
C ASN A 45 -15.86 10.98 -5.55
N GLU A 46 -16.64 10.21 -6.30
CA GLU A 46 -17.98 10.58 -6.76
C GLU A 46 -19.07 10.41 -5.69
N ASP A 47 -18.80 9.68 -4.60
CA ASP A 47 -19.78 9.48 -3.52
C ASP A 47 -19.97 10.77 -2.70
N LYS A 48 -20.96 11.57 -3.11
CA LYS A 48 -21.30 12.88 -2.54
C LYS A 48 -21.92 12.81 -1.13
N ASN A 49 -22.17 11.62 -0.58
CA ASN A 49 -22.98 11.42 0.62
C ASN A 49 -22.19 11.28 1.94
N GLY A 50 -20.91 11.69 1.99
CA GLY A 50 -20.32 12.13 3.26
C GLY A 50 -19.07 11.41 3.72
N GLY A 51 -18.03 11.47 2.90
CA GLY A 51 -16.65 11.35 3.38
C GLY A 51 -15.70 11.24 2.21
N THR A 52 -14.78 12.20 2.05
CA THR A 52 -13.61 12.00 1.19
C THR A 52 -12.85 10.82 1.78
N PHE A 53 -12.95 9.64 1.18
CA PHE A 53 -12.14 8.49 1.59
C PHE A 53 -10.71 8.75 1.14
N ASN A 54 -9.96 9.50 1.97
CA ASN A 54 -8.55 9.84 1.76
C ASN A 54 -7.62 8.65 2.07
N CYS A 55 -8.08 7.43 1.77
CA CYS A 55 -7.35 6.19 2.00
C CYS A 55 -6.59 5.73 0.76
N PHE A 56 -6.63 6.48 -0.35
CA PHE A 56 -5.82 6.21 -1.53
C PHE A 56 -4.74 7.28 -1.70
N LEU A 57 -3.54 6.84 -2.02
CA LEU A 57 -2.43 7.68 -2.43
C LEU A 57 -2.07 7.37 -3.87
N GLN A 58 -1.55 8.37 -4.58
CA GLN A 58 -0.91 8.18 -5.88
C GLN A 58 0.60 8.14 -5.66
N ASP A 59 1.28 7.12 -6.17
CA ASP A 59 2.73 7.04 -6.09
C ASP A 59 3.37 8.00 -7.09
N GLU A 60 4.31 8.82 -6.64
CA GLU A 60 4.96 9.82 -7.49
C GLU A 60 5.89 9.20 -8.54
N LEU A 61 6.36 7.96 -8.35
CA LEU A 61 7.32 7.31 -9.24
C LEU A 61 6.67 6.70 -10.47
N ASP A 62 5.48 6.12 -10.32
CA ASP A 62 4.78 5.44 -11.41
C ASP A 62 3.34 5.90 -11.63
N GLY A 63 2.81 6.80 -10.80
CA GLY A 63 1.47 7.35 -10.95
C GLY A 63 0.35 6.38 -10.58
N GLU A 64 0.68 5.18 -10.09
CA GLU A 64 -0.30 4.17 -9.69
C GLU A 64 -0.95 4.54 -8.36
N TYR A 65 -2.26 4.29 -8.25
CA TYR A 65 -2.97 4.47 -6.99
C TYR A 65 -2.79 3.25 -6.09
N TYR A 66 -2.67 3.48 -4.78
CA TYR A 66 -2.60 2.41 -3.78
C TYR A 66 -3.29 2.80 -2.46
N LEU A 67 -3.66 1.79 -1.68
CA LEU A 67 -4.30 1.97 -0.36
C LEU A 67 -3.27 2.44 0.69
N ASP A 68 -3.54 3.56 1.36
CA ASP A 68 -2.79 4.09 2.52
C ASP A 68 -3.15 3.34 3.81
N TYR A 69 -2.72 2.09 3.91
CA TYR A 69 -3.09 1.21 5.03
C TYR A 69 -2.23 1.41 6.29
N LEU A 70 -1.03 1.95 6.16
CA LEU A 70 -0.05 2.00 7.24
C LEU A 70 -0.44 2.92 8.41
N PRO A 71 -1.06 4.11 8.20
CA PRO A 71 -1.52 4.94 9.31
C PRO A 71 -2.49 4.20 10.23
N THR A 72 -3.48 3.53 9.64
CA THR A 72 -4.46 2.72 10.37
C THR A 72 -3.78 1.57 11.11
N ALA A 73 -2.88 0.83 10.43
CA ALA A 73 -2.13 -0.25 11.06
C ALA A 73 -1.31 0.25 12.27
N LEU A 74 -0.65 1.40 12.14
CA LEU A 74 0.18 1.97 13.20
C LEU A 74 -0.66 2.48 14.38
N LEU A 75 -1.77 3.18 14.12
CA LEU A 75 -2.71 3.64 15.16
C LEU A 75 -3.28 2.49 15.99
N TYR A 76 -3.64 1.37 15.36
CA TYR A 76 -4.09 0.19 16.11
C TYR A 76 -2.94 -0.55 16.80
N SER A 77 -1.71 -0.45 16.28
CA SER A 77 -0.52 -1.07 16.87
C SER A 77 0.13 -0.25 17.99
N SER A 78 -0.11 1.05 18.10
CA SER A 78 0.50 1.94 19.11
C SER A 78 0.08 1.61 20.54
N GLN A 79 -1.02 0.85 20.69
CA GLN A 79 -1.38 0.15 21.93
C GLN A 79 -0.31 -0.88 22.36
N ASN A 80 0.63 -1.24 21.47
CA ASN A 80 1.73 -2.19 21.65
C ASN A 80 3.06 -1.58 21.17
N HIS A 81 3.77 -0.84 22.04
CA HIS A 81 5.05 -0.16 21.76
C HIS A 81 6.15 -1.10 21.18
N THR A 82 6.02 -2.40 21.39
CA THR A 82 6.93 -3.43 20.84
C THR A 82 6.85 -3.52 19.30
N TYR A 83 5.69 -3.24 18.68
CA TYR A 83 5.51 -3.43 17.24
C TYR A 83 6.32 -2.44 16.40
N GLN A 84 6.29 -1.15 16.77
CA GLN A 84 6.98 -0.10 16.03
C GLN A 84 8.51 -0.28 16.05
N SER A 85 9.06 -0.61 17.22
CA SER A 85 10.50 -0.84 17.36
C SER A 85 10.97 -2.07 16.57
N VAL A 86 10.17 -3.14 16.50
CA VAL A 86 10.48 -4.33 15.68
C VAL A 86 10.50 -3.99 14.18
N ILE A 87 9.52 -3.23 13.69
CA ILE A 87 9.48 -2.80 12.28
C ILE A 87 10.70 -1.95 11.95
N GLN A 88 11.02 -0.95 12.78
CA GLN A 88 12.17 -0.08 12.61
C GLN A 88 13.49 -0.86 12.62
N GLN A 89 13.69 -1.78 13.56
CA GLN A 89 14.90 -2.61 13.60
C GLN A 89 15.04 -3.44 12.33
N LYS A 90 13.95 -4.04 11.85
CA LYS A 90 13.97 -4.85 10.64
C LYS A 90 14.30 -4.03 9.40
N ILE A 91 13.73 -2.83 9.27
CA ILE A 91 14.08 -1.88 8.20
C ILE A 91 15.60 -1.57 8.24
N ILE A 92 16.13 -1.17 9.40
CA ILE A 92 17.56 -0.82 9.57
C ILE A 92 18.47 -2.00 9.22
N THR A 93 18.13 -3.21 9.69
CA THR A 93 18.90 -4.42 9.39
C THR A 93 18.95 -4.69 7.89
N MET A 94 17.82 -4.57 7.19
CA MET A 94 17.74 -4.80 5.75
C MET A 94 18.48 -3.71 4.96
N MET A 95 18.36 -2.44 5.34
CA MET A 95 19.05 -1.34 4.65
C MET A 95 20.58 -1.40 4.79
N LYS A 96 21.11 -1.99 5.86
CA LYS A 96 22.55 -2.19 6.06
C LYS A 96 23.11 -3.36 5.24
N ALA A 97 22.27 -4.22 4.67
CA ALA A 97 22.72 -5.33 3.86
C ALA A 97 23.18 -4.82 2.48
N ALA A 98 24.49 -4.88 2.22
CA ALA A 98 25.02 -4.66 0.88
C ALA A 98 24.92 -5.94 0.06
N SER A 99 24.50 -5.85 -1.20
CA SER A 99 24.45 -7.00 -2.10
C SER A 99 24.67 -6.61 -3.57
N THR A 100 25.23 -7.55 -4.32
CA THR A 100 25.38 -7.50 -5.78
C THR A 100 24.50 -8.52 -6.51
N ASP A 101 23.80 -9.40 -5.78
CA ASP A 101 22.82 -10.33 -6.36
C ASP A 101 21.55 -9.56 -6.74
N LYS A 102 21.14 -9.66 -8.01
CA LYS A 102 19.95 -8.96 -8.54
C LYS A 102 18.67 -9.25 -7.75
N ARG A 103 18.52 -10.45 -7.19
CA ARG A 103 17.35 -10.82 -6.38
C ARG A 103 17.37 -10.10 -5.04
N GLU A 104 18.54 -10.01 -4.42
CA GLU A 104 18.72 -9.29 -3.16
C GLU A 104 18.54 -7.78 -3.37
N ILE A 105 19.03 -7.23 -4.49
CA ILE A 105 18.77 -5.83 -4.87
C ILE A 105 17.27 -5.55 -4.95
N LYS A 106 16.48 -6.40 -5.62
CA LYS A 106 15.01 -6.24 -5.66
C LYS A 106 14.35 -6.30 -4.28
N ILE A 107 14.89 -7.11 -3.37
CA ILE A 107 14.41 -7.16 -1.99
C ILE A 107 14.73 -5.85 -1.28
N LEU A 108 15.95 -5.32 -1.46
CA LEU A 108 16.37 -4.04 -0.89
C LEU A 108 15.52 -2.88 -1.42
N GLU A 109 15.23 -2.82 -2.73
CA GLU A 109 14.34 -1.82 -3.33
C GLU A 109 12.97 -1.78 -2.63
N LYS A 110 12.39 -2.95 -2.34
CA LYS A 110 11.11 -3.04 -1.60
C LYS A 110 11.23 -2.47 -0.18
N TRP A 111 12.36 -2.71 0.50
CA TRP A 111 12.60 -2.16 1.84
C TRP A 111 12.86 -0.65 1.80
N PHE A 112 13.55 -0.13 0.80
CA PHE A 112 13.71 1.32 0.60
C PHE A 112 12.36 2.00 0.37
N TRP A 113 11.51 1.44 -0.49
CA TRP A 113 10.17 1.97 -0.70
C TRP A 113 9.34 1.92 0.60
N PHE A 114 9.40 0.80 1.33
CA PHE A 114 8.66 0.63 2.58
C PHE A 114 9.15 1.56 3.68
N GLU A 115 10.46 1.82 3.79
CA GLU A 115 11.03 2.77 4.74
C GLU A 115 10.54 4.19 4.45
N ALA A 116 10.59 4.62 3.19
CA ALA A 116 10.11 5.93 2.80
C ALA A 116 8.61 6.08 3.09
N TYR A 117 7.81 5.05 2.81
CA TYR A 117 6.39 5.03 3.15
C TYR A 117 6.17 5.09 4.67
N HIS A 118 6.89 4.28 5.44
CA HIS A 118 6.83 4.27 6.89
C HIS A 118 7.21 5.62 7.50
N GLN A 119 8.31 6.24 7.06
CA GLN A 119 8.74 7.53 7.58
C GLN A 119 7.69 8.62 7.30
N ARG A 120 7.17 8.70 6.07
CA ARG A 120 6.07 9.63 5.73
C ARG A 120 4.86 9.41 6.62
N THR A 121 4.50 8.16 6.93
CA THR A 121 3.39 7.87 7.83
C THR A 121 3.68 8.29 9.27
N ILE A 122 4.89 8.05 9.77
CA ILE A 122 5.28 8.51 11.11
C ILE A 122 5.22 10.04 11.19
N ASP A 123 5.72 10.75 10.18
CA ASP A 123 5.70 12.21 10.13
C ASP A 123 4.24 12.73 10.14
N LYS A 124 3.35 12.10 9.36
CA LYS A 124 1.90 12.42 9.37
C LYS A 124 1.26 12.24 10.75
N ILE A 125 1.62 11.20 11.50
CA ILE A 125 1.04 10.90 12.83
C ILE A 125 1.68 11.75 13.93
N ALA A 126 2.98 12.07 13.83
CA ALA A 126 3.73 12.80 14.83
C ALA A 126 3.41 14.29 14.88
N ILE A 127 2.79 14.85 13.84
CA ILE A 127 2.24 16.20 13.84
C ILE A 127 0.86 16.11 14.51
N PRO A 128 0.69 16.57 15.77
CA PRO A 128 -0.65 16.75 16.31
C PRO A 128 -1.31 17.83 15.46
N GLU A 129 -2.58 17.64 15.12
CA GLU A 129 -3.38 18.66 14.43
C GLU A 129 -3.19 20.02 15.12
N VAL A 130 -2.45 20.93 14.48
CA VAL A 130 -2.56 22.36 14.77
C VAL A 130 -3.73 22.84 13.93
N CYS A 131 -4.93 22.73 14.49
CA CYS A 131 -6.13 23.49 14.13
C CYS A 131 -7.02 23.59 15.38
#